data_AF-A0A089K5U5-F1
#
_entry.id   AF-A0A089K5U5-F1
#
_cell.length_a   1.000
_cell.length_b   1.000
_cell.length_c   1.000
_cell.angle_alpha   90.00
_cell.angle_beta   90.00
_cell.angle_gamma   90.00
#
_symmetry.space_group_name_H-M   'P 1'
#
loop_
_entity.id
_entity.type
_entity.pdbx_description
1 polymer ?
#
loop_
_entity_poly.entity_id
_entity_poly.type
_entity_poly.pdbx_seq_one_letter_code
_entity_poly.pdbx_strand_id
1 'polypeptide(L)'
;MKISEVAKIVDLPISTIRYYEKMGIITDEYILREENNYRNYDVEIIRHLGVVKNCLAVGFSINDIRSMISKNGISKEEQTRIIKAKIADIEAAKKNLEDSKQSLYDLLEQDITCEDGFGKYS
;
A
#
# COMPACT_ATOMS: atom_id res chain seq x y z
N MET A 1 11.47 -18.59 12.49
CA MET A 1 11.96 -17.23 12.85
C MET A 1 11.07 -16.62 13.91
N LYS A 2 11.62 -15.97 14.95
CA LYS A 2 10.83 -15.28 15.97
C LYS A 2 10.21 -14.00 15.41
N ILE A 3 9.10 -13.55 16.02
CA ILE A 3 8.42 -12.30 15.61
C ILE A 3 9.36 -11.08 15.61
N SER A 4 10.32 -11.03 16.53
CA SER A 4 11.31 -9.95 16.64
C SER A 4 12.30 -9.94 15.48
N GLU A 5 12.63 -11.11 14.93
CA GLU A 5 13.53 -11.21 13.76
C GLU A 5 12.78 -10.78 12.50
N VAL A 6 11.53 -11.27 12.35
CA VAL A 6 10.64 -10.85 11.26
C VAL A 6 10.49 -9.32 11.26
N ALA A 7 10.12 -8.74 12.41
CA ALA A 7 9.95 -7.29 12.60
C ALA A 7 11.16 -6.46 12.13
N LYS A 8 12.38 -6.93 12.46
CA LYS A 8 13.62 -6.26 12.04
C LYS A 8 13.84 -6.34 10.53
N ILE A 9 13.57 -7.50 9.92
CA ILE A 9 13.83 -7.73 8.51
C ILE A 9 12.83 -6.99 7.62
N VAL A 10 11.54 -7.01 7.97
CA VAL A 10 10.49 -6.33 7.18
C VAL A 10 10.36 -4.84 7.51
N ASP A 11 11.10 -4.38 8.51
CA ASP A 11 11.03 -3.02 9.05
C ASP A 11 9.58 -2.65 9.41
N LEU A 12 8.99 -3.44 10.32
CA LEU A 12 7.66 -3.20 10.88
C LEU A 12 7.68 -3.38 12.39
N PRO A 13 6.93 -2.56 13.14
CA PRO A 13 6.70 -2.80 14.56
C PRO A 13 6.09 -4.19 14.80
N ILE A 14 6.49 -4.84 15.90
CA ILE A 14 5.90 -6.11 16.33
C ILE A 14 4.38 -6.00 16.50
N SER A 15 3.88 -4.86 16.98
CA SER A 15 2.45 -4.57 17.10
C SER A 15 1.74 -4.63 15.74
N THR A 16 2.36 -4.13 14.68
CA THR A 16 1.82 -4.18 13.31
C THR A 16 1.74 -5.63 12.80
N ILE A 17 2.76 -6.44 13.04
CA ILE A 17 2.73 -7.86 12.67
C ILE A 17 1.60 -8.59 13.42
N ARG A 18 1.46 -8.34 14.73
CA ARG A 18 0.34 -8.90 15.52
C ARG A 18 -1.02 -8.42 15.03
N TYR A 19 -1.11 -7.17 14.59
CA TYR A 19 -2.33 -6.63 13.99
C TYR A 19 -2.67 -7.34 12.68
N TYR A 20 -1.71 -7.55 11.79
CA TYR A 20 -1.91 -8.29 10.53
C TYR A 20 -2.31 -9.74 10.77
N GLU A 21 -1.75 -10.38 11.81
CA GLU A 21 -2.18 -11.71 12.23
C GLU A 21 -3.65 -11.69 12.71
N LYS A 22 -4.02 -10.74 13.57
CA LYS A 22 -5.41 -10.58 14.05
C LYS A 22 -6.39 -10.32 12.90
N MET A 23 -5.96 -9.57 11.88
CA MET A 23 -6.78 -9.25 10.71
C MET A 23 -6.85 -10.39 9.68
N GLY A 24 -6.12 -11.49 9.88
CA GLY A 24 -6.08 -12.62 8.95
C GLY A 24 -5.29 -12.34 7.68
N ILE A 25 -4.41 -11.33 7.68
CA ILE A 25 -3.44 -11.09 6.60
C ILE A 25 -2.31 -12.11 6.69
N ILE A 26 -1.85 -12.43 7.90
CA ILE A 26 -0.90 -13.51 8.13
C ILE A 26 -1.72 -14.76 8.43
N THR A 27 -1.71 -15.70 7.50
CA THR A 27 -2.40 -17.00 7.57
C THR A 27 -1.55 -18.04 8.32
N ASP A 28 -2.20 -19.09 8.81
CA ASP A 28 -1.53 -20.17 9.58
C ASP A 28 -0.41 -20.88 8.81
N GLU A 29 -0.40 -20.80 7.47
CA GLU A 29 0.67 -21.40 6.65
C GLU A 29 2.04 -20.76 6.85
N TYR A 30 2.07 -19.52 7.35
CA TYR A 30 3.31 -18.83 7.72
C TYR A 30 3.71 -19.06 9.17
N ILE A 31 2.92 -19.81 9.95
CA ILE A 31 3.13 -20.03 11.39
C ILE A 31 3.50 -21.49 11.63
N LEU A 32 4.75 -21.69 12.01
CA LEU A 32 5.29 -22.96 12.49
C LEU A 32 5.02 -23.03 14.01
N ARG A 33 4.18 -23.99 14.41
CA ARG A 33 3.93 -24.28 15.83
C ARG A 33 5.03 -25.22 16.34
N GLU A 34 5.75 -24.80 17.36
CA GLU A 34 6.63 -25.69 18.12
C GLU A 34 5.89 -26.29 19.33
N GLU A 35 6.37 -27.44 19.81
CA GLU A 35 5.84 -28.13 21.00
C GLU A 35 5.90 -27.27 22.28
N ASN A 36 6.75 -26.24 22.29
CA ASN A 36 6.99 -25.34 23.43
C ASN A 36 6.07 -24.11 23.48
N ASN A 37 4.95 -24.10 22.74
CA ASN A 37 3.95 -23.02 22.72
C ASN A 37 4.46 -21.66 22.17
N TYR A 38 5.69 -21.60 21.66
CA TYR A 38 6.21 -20.44 20.96
C TYR A 38 5.84 -20.48 19.47
N ARG A 39 5.44 -19.33 18.93
CA ARG A 39 5.19 -19.18 17.49
C ARG A 39 6.49 -18.85 16.78
N ASN A 40 6.83 -19.70 15.82
CA ASN A 40 7.84 -19.40 14.83
C ASN A 40 7.17 -19.10 13.51
N TYR A 41 7.77 -18.20 12.74
CA TYR A 41 7.32 -17.87 11.40
C TYR A 41 8.23 -18.53 10.37
N ASP A 42 7.61 -18.97 9.28
CA ASP A 42 8.30 -19.41 8.08
C ASP A 42 9.00 -18.21 7.39
N VAL A 43 10.11 -18.45 6.70
CA VAL A 43 10.88 -17.41 6.01
C VAL A 43 10.06 -16.72 4.90
N GLU A 44 9.11 -17.42 4.29
CA GLU A 44 8.23 -16.88 3.25
C GLU A 44 7.36 -15.72 3.75
N ILE A 45 7.17 -15.58 5.07
CA ILE A 45 6.43 -14.44 5.64
C ILE A 45 7.08 -13.10 5.28
N ILE A 46 8.40 -13.07 5.09
CA ILE A 46 9.15 -11.86 4.75
C ILE A 46 8.68 -11.34 3.39
N ARG A 47 8.59 -12.24 2.40
CA ARG A 47 8.12 -11.91 1.06
C ARG A 47 6.65 -11.47 1.09
N HIS A 48 5.83 -12.20 1.84
CA HIS A 48 4.40 -11.89 2.00
C HIS A 48 4.17 -10.49 2.59
N LEU A 49 4.82 -10.18 3.71
CA LEU A 49 4.70 -8.87 4.36
C LEU A 49 5.27 -7.73 3.51
N GLY A 50 6.29 -8.01 2.68
CA GLY A 50 6.78 -7.07 1.68
C GLY A 50 5.71 -6.69 0.64
N VAL A 51 4.97 -7.68 0.12
CA VAL A 51 3.84 -7.43 -0.79
C VAL A 51 2.73 -6.63 -0.11
N VAL A 52 2.35 -7.00 1.12
CA VAL A 52 1.34 -6.28 1.91
C VAL A 52 1.75 -4.82 2.12
N LYS A 53 3.01 -4.55 2.48
CA LYS A 53 3.55 -3.19 2.66
C LYS A 53 3.45 -2.38 1.36
N ASN A 54 3.80 -2.97 0.22
CA ASN A 54 3.69 -2.31 -1.08
C ASN A 54 2.23 -2.01 -1.46
N CYS A 55 1.31 -2.96 -1.24
CA CYS A 55 -0.12 -2.74 -1.49
C CYS A 55 -0.69 -1.60 -0.66
N LEU A 56 -0.35 -1.54 0.64
CA LEU A 56 -0.75 -0.42 1.51
C LEU A 56 -0.19 0.92 1.03
N ALA A 57 1.08 0.94 0.60
CA ALA A 57 1.74 2.15 0.11
C ALA A 57 1.09 2.74 -1.16
N VAL A 58 0.53 1.89 -2.02
CA VAL A 58 -0.22 2.32 -3.22
C VAL A 58 -1.71 2.57 -2.95
N GLY A 59 -2.14 2.53 -1.68
CA GLY A 59 -3.49 2.91 -1.27
C GLY A 59 -4.53 1.80 -1.34
N PHE A 60 -4.13 0.52 -1.25
CA PHE A 60 -5.09 -0.53 -0.89
C PHE A 60 -5.41 -0.47 0.61
N SER A 61 -6.66 -0.76 0.97
CA SER A 61 -7.03 -0.92 2.37
C SER A 61 -6.64 -2.31 2.90
N ILE A 62 -6.56 -2.44 4.22
CA ILE A 62 -6.38 -3.74 4.89
C ILE A 62 -7.48 -4.74 4.48
N ASN A 63 -8.71 -4.28 4.25
CA ASN A 63 -9.81 -5.13 3.83
C ASN A 63 -9.64 -5.64 2.39
N ASP A 64 -9.14 -4.79 1.48
CA ASP A 64 -8.83 -5.20 0.09
C ASP A 64 -7.72 -6.24 0.08
N ILE A 65 -6.67 -6.02 0.87
CA ILE A 65 -5.55 -6.96 0.99
C ILE A 65 -6.03 -8.30 1.53
N ARG A 66 -6.88 -8.27 2.57
CA ARG A 66 -7.45 -9.49 3.16
C ARG A 66 -8.31 -10.28 2.16
N SER A 67 -9.14 -9.60 1.35
CA SER A 67 -9.97 -10.28 0.35
C SER A 67 -9.12 -10.93 -0.75
N MET A 68 -8.00 -10.31 -1.13
CA MET A 68 -7.05 -10.84 -2.10
C MET A 68 -6.24 -12.05 -1.60
N ILE A 69 -5.94 -12.13 -0.29
CA ILE A 69 -5.08 -13.20 0.28
C ILE A 69 -5.88 -14.42 0.74
N SER A 70 -7.16 -14.27 1.09
CA SER A 70 -7.97 -15.37 1.61
C SER A 70 -8.10 -16.54 0.62
N LYS A 71 -7.90 -17.78 1.08
CA LYS A 71 -8.09 -19.01 0.29
C LYS A 71 -9.52 -19.17 -0.25
N ASN A 72 -10.51 -18.65 0.48
CA ASN A 72 -11.91 -18.55 0.06
C ASN A 72 -12.28 -17.12 -0.36
N GLY A 73 -11.28 -16.31 -0.69
CA GLY A 73 -11.44 -14.94 -1.12
C GLY A 73 -11.86 -14.85 -2.58
N ILE A 74 -11.24 -13.92 -3.29
CA ILE A 74 -11.55 -13.67 -4.69
C ILE A 74 -10.64 -14.47 -5.64
N SER A 75 -11.16 -14.79 -6.83
CA SER A 75 -10.41 -15.56 -7.84
C SER A 75 -9.20 -14.77 -8.35
N LYS A 76 -8.24 -15.47 -8.96
CA LYS A 76 -7.05 -14.84 -9.55
C LYS A 76 -7.40 -13.79 -10.61
N GLU A 77 -8.45 -14.05 -11.39
CA GLU A 77 -8.97 -13.11 -12.40
C GLU A 77 -9.48 -11.83 -11.74
N GLU A 78 -10.20 -11.96 -10.62
CA GLU A 78 -10.72 -10.81 -9.89
C GLU A 78 -9.59 -10.04 -9.18
N GLN A 79 -8.60 -10.72 -8.60
CA GLN A 79 -7.40 -10.06 -8.06
C GLN A 79 -6.69 -9.24 -9.14
N THR A 80 -6.54 -9.83 -10.33
CA THR A 80 -5.92 -9.15 -11.49
C THR A 80 -6.73 -7.93 -11.91
N ARG A 81 -8.06 -8.03 -11.88
CA ARG A 81 -8.96 -6.92 -12.20
C ARG A 81 -8.80 -5.77 -11.21
N ILE A 82 -8.77 -6.06 -9.91
CA ILE A 82 -8.59 -5.06 -8.85
C ILE A 82 -7.23 -4.34 -9.00
N ILE A 83 -6.16 -5.10 -9.26
CA ILE A 83 -4.83 -4.51 -9.46
C ILE A 83 -4.81 -3.62 -10.70
N LYS A 84 -5.40 -4.06 -11.81
CA LYS A 84 -5.51 -3.24 -13.04
C LYS A 84 -6.34 -1.97 -12.82
N ALA A 85 -7.44 -2.06 -12.08
CA ALA A 85 -8.25 -0.91 -11.72
C ALA A 85 -7.43 0.10 -10.90
N LYS A 86 -6.67 -0.36 -9.89
CA LYS A 86 -5.79 0.51 -9.11
C LYS A 86 -4.71 1.18 -9.96
N ILE A 87 -4.13 0.47 -10.93
CA ILE A 87 -3.18 1.07 -11.89
C ILE A 87 -3.87 2.17 -12.70
N ALA A 88 -5.08 1.93 -13.20
CA ALA A 88 -5.83 2.95 -13.93
C ALA A 88 -6.15 4.18 -13.07
N ASP A 89 -6.52 3.99 -11.80
CA ASP A 89 -6.74 5.09 -10.85
C ASP A 89 -5.46 5.92 -10.64
N ILE A 90 -4.31 5.25 -10.50
CA ILE A 90 -3.00 5.91 -10.34
C ILE A 90 -2.63 6.71 -11.58
N GLU A 91 -2.82 6.17 -12.78
CA GLU A 91 -2.54 6.88 -14.04
C GLU A 91 -3.46 8.10 -14.21
N ALA A 92 -4.74 7.98 -13.84
CA ALA A 92 -5.68 9.11 -13.85
C ALA A 92 -5.25 10.20 -12.86
N ALA A 93 -4.87 9.83 -11.64
CA ALA A 93 -4.38 10.78 -10.64
C ALA A 93 -3.09 11.48 -11.09
N LYS A 94 -2.15 10.74 -11.70
CA LYS A 94 -0.93 11.29 -12.27
C LYS A 94 -1.23 12.31 -13.38
N LYS A 95 -2.15 12.00 -14.29
CA LYS A 95 -2.57 12.94 -15.33
C LYS A 95 -3.14 14.23 -14.74
N ASN A 96 -4.05 14.12 -13.76
CA ASN A 96 -4.63 15.30 -13.10
C ASN A 96 -3.57 16.18 -12.42
N LEU A 97 -2.56 15.57 -11.80
CA LEU A 97 -1.44 16.29 -11.20
C LEU A 97 -0.60 17.02 -12.26
N GLU A 98 -0.34 16.39 -13.40
CA GLU A 98 0.39 17.02 -14.50
C GLU A 98 -0.42 18.17 -15.13
N ASP A 99 -1.72 17.99 -15.36
CA ASP A 99 -2.61 19.03 -15.89
C ASP A 99 -2.69 20.23 -14.92
N SER A 100 -2.76 19.96 -13.61
CA SER A 100 -2.74 21.01 -12.58
C SER A 100 -1.41 21.76 -12.55
N LYS A 101 -0.29 21.03 -12.66
CA LYS A 101 1.05 21.61 -12.74
C LYS A 101 1.22 22.46 -14.00
N GLN A 102 0.73 21.99 -15.15
CA GLN A 102 0.76 22.77 -16.39
C GLN A 102 -0.06 24.06 -16.26
N SER A 103 -1.24 23.97 -15.66
CA SER A 103 -2.07 25.16 -15.39
C SER A 103 -1.31 26.21 -14.57
N LEU A 104 -0.51 25.79 -13.57
CA LEU A 104 0.33 26.70 -12.80
C LEU A 104 1.48 27.32 -13.63
N TYR A 105 2.06 26.58 -14.58
CA TYR A 105 3.04 27.16 -15.50
C TYR A 105 2.42 28.18 -16.44
N ASP A 106 1.26 27.88 -17.00
CA ASP A 106 0.55 28.81 -17.90
C ASP A 106 0.19 30.12 -17.17
N LEU A 107 -0.14 30.04 -15.88
CA LEU A 107 -0.35 31.22 -15.03
C LEU A 107 0.94 32.06 -14.89
N LEU A 108 2.12 31.45 -14.75
CA LEU A 108 3.39 32.18 -14.68
C LEU A 108 3.75 32.85 -16.00
N GLU A 109 3.44 32.23 -17.14
CA GLU A 109 3.67 32.83 -18.46
C GLU A 109 2.78 34.07 -18.72
N GLN A 110 1.63 34.15 -18.05
CA GLN A 110 0.70 35.27 -18.14
C GLN A 110 1.06 36.47 -17.25
N ASP A 111 2.18 36.41 -16.51
CA ASP A 111 2.71 37.47 -15.62
C ASP A 111 1.66 38.06 -14.65
N ILE A 112 0.71 37.23 -14.22
CA ILE A 112 -0.36 37.57 -13.25
C ILE A 112 0.17 37.72 -11.81
N THR A 113 1.46 37.53 -11.60
CA THR A 113 2.16 37.85 -10.35
C THR A 113 2.60 39.30 -10.39
N CYS A 114 1.75 40.22 -9.97
CA CYS A 114 2.11 41.64 -9.81
C CYS A 114 2.26 42.03 -8.34
N GLU A 115 3.02 43.10 -8.07
CA GLU A 115 3.25 43.64 -6.72
C GLU A 115 1.94 44.07 -6.03
N ASP A 116 0.88 44.32 -6.80
CA ASP A 116 -0.44 44.76 -6.33
C ASP A 116 -1.44 43.62 -6.02
N GLY A 117 -1.03 42.36 -6.26
CA GLY A 117 -1.74 41.14 -5.85
C GLY A 117 -1.98 40.12 -6.99
N PHE A 118 -1.83 38.83 -6.66
CA PHE A 118 -2.00 37.70 -7.59
C PHE A 118 -3.35 37.74 -8.34
N GLY A 119 -3.30 37.74 -9.69
CA GLY A 119 -4.49 37.70 -10.54
C GLY A 119 -5.20 39.05 -10.74
N LYS A 120 -4.59 40.18 -10.38
CA LYS A 120 -5.10 41.51 -10.73
C LYS A 120 -4.45 41.99 -12.01
N TYR A 121 -5.25 42.11 -13.07
CA TYR A 121 -4.88 42.82 -14.28
C TYR A 121 -5.01 44.33 -14.02
N SER A 122 -3.94 45.11 -14.26
CA SER A 122 -3.98 46.57 -14.35
C SER A 122 -4.54 47.02 -15.69
#